data_AF-A0A415YJW0-F1
#
_entry.id   AF-A0A415YJW0-F1
#
_cell.length_a   1.000
_cell.length_b   1.000
_cell.length_c   1.000
_cell.angle_alpha   90.00
_cell.angle_beta   90.00
_cell.angle_gamma   90.00
#
_symmetry.space_group_name_H-M   'P 1'
#
loop_
_entity.id
_entity.type
_entity.pdbx_description
1 polymer ?
#
loop_
_entity_poly.entity_id
_entity_poly.type
_entity_poly.pdbx_seq_one_letter_code
_entity_poly.pdbx_strand_id
1 'polypeptide(L)' 'MDTYYVTRIEEPDFGCEGRPEGQEIKDKVYLEEEITKEETIIFMEDKLLYERDINEGNKVVIDGNGRLQKAEDRS' A
#
# COMPACT_ATOMS: atom_id res chain seq x y z
N MET A 1 4.15 7.06 -15.86
CA MET A 1 4.08 6.72 -14.43
C MET A 1 2.81 5.94 -14.31
N ASP A 2 2.96 4.64 -14.17
CA ASP A 2 1.82 3.72 -14.14
C ASP A 2 1.02 3.99 -12.87
N THR A 3 -0.30 3.92 -13.01
CA THR A 3 -1.24 4.17 -11.92
C THR A 3 -1.90 2.87 -11.55
N TYR A 4 -2.07 2.68 -10.25
CA TYR A 4 -2.62 1.45 -9.70
C TYR A 4 -3.84 1.78 -8.85
N TYR A 5 -4.75 0.82 -8.73
CA TYR A 5 -5.79 0.83 -7.72
C TYR A 5 -5.39 -0.08 -6.58
N VAL A 6 -5.51 0.40 -5.34
CA VAL A 6 -5.37 -0.45 -4.15
C VAL A 6 -6.61 -1.34 -4.08
N THR A 7 -6.46 -2.64 -4.31
CA THR A 7 -7.59 -3.58 -4.30
C THR A 7 -7.79 -4.23 -2.94
N ARG A 8 -6.72 -4.40 -2.17
CA ARG A 8 -6.77 -4.99 -0.82
C ARG A 8 -5.57 -4.58 0.02
N ILE A 9 -5.79 -4.42 1.33
CA ILE A 9 -4.73 -4.26 2.32
C ILE A 9 -4.87 -5.39 3.35
N GLU A 10 -3.79 -6.15 3.56
CA GLU A 10 -3.72 -7.17 4.63
C GLU A 10 -2.72 -6.72 5.69
N GLU A 11 -3.24 -6.37 6.87
CA GLU A 11 -2.44 -6.11 8.07
C GLU A 11 -1.84 -7.43 8.61
N PRO A 12 -0.59 -7.42 9.10
CA PRO A 12 0.02 -8.61 9.70
C PRO A 12 -0.64 -8.96 11.04
N ASP A 13 -1.06 -10.22 11.17
CA ASP A 13 -1.55 -10.77 12.44
C ASP A 13 -0.37 -11.31 13.28
N PHE A 14 -0.11 -10.66 14.41
CA PHE A 14 0.96 -11.05 15.35
C PHE A 14 0.49 -12.05 16.42
N GLY A 15 -0.80 -12.40 16.45
CA GLY A 15 -1.38 -13.30 17.44
C GLY A 15 -1.18 -12.83 18.89
N CYS A 16 -1.27 -13.78 19.83
CA CYS A 16 -1.18 -13.49 21.26
C CYS A 16 0.22 -13.09 21.75
N GLU A 17 1.27 -13.40 20.99
CA GLU A 17 2.65 -13.08 21.33
C GLU A 17 2.95 -11.58 21.18
N GLY A 18 2.11 -10.87 20.41
CA GLY A 18 2.24 -9.45 20.18
C GLY A 18 3.42 -9.10 19.27
N ARG A 19 3.54 -7.82 18.92
CA ARG A 19 4.59 -7.32 18.05
C ARG A 19 5.94 -7.26 18.79
N PRO A 20 7.05 -7.74 18.18
CA PRO A 20 8.39 -7.51 18.70
C PRO A 20 8.73 -6.01 18.78
N GLU A 21 9.33 -5.56 19.89
CA GLU A 21 9.73 -4.16 20.05
C GLU A 21 10.71 -3.71 18.94
N GLY A 22 10.45 -2.53 18.37
CA GLY A 22 11.31 -1.92 17.36
C GLY A 22 11.15 -2.45 15.93
N GLN A 23 10.35 -3.49 15.69
CA GLN A 23 10.11 -3.98 14.32
C GLN A 23 9.05 -3.12 13.62
N GLU A 24 9.34 -2.53 12.47
CA GLU A 24 8.37 -1.79 11.67
C GLU A 24 7.23 -2.70 11.14
N ILE A 25 5.97 -2.28 11.31
CA ILE A 25 4.80 -3.00 10.77
C ILE A 25 4.70 -2.70 9.29
N LYS A 26 4.60 -3.75 8.48
CA LYS A 26 4.36 -3.63 7.04
C LYS A 26 3.13 -4.41 6.65
N ASP A 27 2.24 -3.74 5.95
CA ASP A 27 1.05 -4.35 5.38
C ASP A 27 1.35 -4.87 3.99
N LYS A 28 0.64 -5.94 3.63
CA LYS A 28 0.68 -6.48 2.28
C LYS A 28 -0.41 -5.78 1.46
N VAL A 29 0.02 -4.99 0.48
CA VAL A 29 -0.87 -4.18 -0.35
C VAL A 29 -0.98 -4.80 -1.72
N TYR A 30 -2.21 -5.11 -2.13
CA TYR A 30 -2.54 -5.64 -3.44
C TYR A 30 -2.94 -4.47 -4.35
N LEU A 31 -2.34 -4.45 -5.53
CA LEU A 31 -2.48 -3.40 -6.53
C LEU A 31 -2.95 -4.02 -7.84
N GLU A 32 -3.85 -3.34 -8.54
CA GLU A 32 -4.20 -3.62 -9.93
C GLU A 32 -3.72 -2.44 -10.79
N GLU A 33 -2.90 -2.70 -11.81
CA GLU A 33 -2.51 -1.67 -12.78
C GLU A 33 -3.72 -1.21 -13.60
N GLU A 34 -3.88 0.10 -13.81
CA GLU A 34 -5.08 0.68 -14.39
C GLU A 34 -5.42 0.15 -15.80
N ILE A 35 -4.42 0.01 -16.67
CA ILE A 35 -4.57 -0.30 -18.10
C ILE A 35 -4.46 -1.79 -18.38
N THR A 36 -3.38 -2.43 -17.92
CA THR A 36 -3.07 -3.85 -18.19
C THR A 36 -3.86 -4.79 -17.30
N LYS A 37 -4.40 -4.29 -16.17
CA LYS A 37 -5.09 -5.11 -15.16
C LYS A 37 -4.20 -6.15 -14.51
N GLU A 38 -2.89 -5.98 -14.62
CA GLU A 38 -1.94 -6.85 -13.95
C GLU A 38 -1.95 -6.59 -12.44
N GLU A 39 -1.96 -7.68 -11.68
CA GLU A 39 -1.91 -7.63 -10.22
C GLU A 39 -0.45 -7.56 -9.74
N THR A 40 -0.19 -6.71 -8.77
CA THR A 40 1.11 -6.56 -8.12
C THR A 40 0.93 -6.50 -6.62
N ILE A 41 1.89 -7.03 -5.87
CA ILE A 41 1.90 -7.00 -4.42
C ILE A 41 3.12 -6.23 -3.96
N ILE A 42 2.94 -5.31 -3.03
CA ILE A 42 4.03 -4.63 -2.33
C ILE A 42 3.87 -4.75 -0.82
N PHE A 43 4.96 -4.53 -0.10
CA PHE A 43 4.95 -4.38 1.35
C PHE A 43 5.25 -2.93 1.70
N MET A 44 4.32 -2.28 2.40
CA MET A 44 4.46 -0.88 2.78
C MET A 44 4.25 -0.73 4.28
N GLU A 45 5.00 0.18 4.89
CA GLU A 45 4.87 0.52 6.28
C GLU A 45 3.43 0.99 6.59
N ASP A 46 2.76 0.32 7.54
CA ASP A 46 1.38 0.65 7.98
C ASP A 46 1.24 2.15 8.29
N LYS A 47 2.20 2.68 9.06
CA LYS A 47 2.28 4.10 9.40
C LYS A 47 2.30 5.01 8.15
N LEU A 48 2.97 4.63 7.07
CA LEU A 48 3.01 5.44 5.85
C LEU A 48 1.70 5.36 5.06
N LEU A 49 1.01 4.22 5.07
CA LEU A 49 -0.33 4.09 4.47
C LEU A 49 -1.30 5.04 5.18
N TYR A 50 -1.26 5.07 6.52
CA TYR A 50 -2.06 6.00 7.33
C TYR A 50 -1.68 7.47 7.11
N GLU A 51 -0.39 7.82 7.15
CA GLU A 51 0.08 9.20 6.97
C GLU A 51 -0.27 9.78 5.59
N ARG A 52 -0.41 8.92 4.57
CA ARG A 52 -0.74 9.32 3.18
C ARG A 52 -2.22 9.13 2.84
N ASP A 53 -3.04 8.72 3.81
CA ASP A 53 -4.46 8.43 3.63
C ASP A 53 -4.71 7.48 2.44
N ILE A 54 -3.91 6.41 2.35
CA ILE A 54 -4.04 5.39 1.29
C ILE A 54 -4.90 4.25 1.83
N ASN A 55 -6.08 4.10 1.23
CA ASN A 55 -7.04 3.06 1.57
C ASN A 55 -7.38 2.20 0.35
N GLU A 56 -8.05 1.06 0.59
CA GLU A 56 -8.65 0.27 -0.49
C GLU A 56 -9.55 1.13 -1.38
N GLY A 57 -9.47 0.92 -2.69
CA GLY A 57 -10.13 1.70 -3.75
C GLY A 57 -9.39 2.96 -4.17
N ASN A 58 -8.32 3.39 -3.49
CA ASN A 58 -7.58 4.58 -3.88
C ASN A 58 -6.72 4.34 -5.12
N LYS A 59 -6.60 5.37 -5.97
CA LYS A 59 -5.62 5.41 -7.06
C LYS A 59 -4.27 5.88 -6.51
N VAL A 60 -3.21 5.18 -6.85
CA VAL A 60 -1.84 5.43 -6.36
C VAL A 60 -0.81 5.32 -7.48
N VAL A 61 0.39 5.83 -7.19
CA VAL A 61 1.59 5.66 -8.01
C VAL A 61 2.72 5.12 -7.14
N ILE A 62 3.63 4.34 -7.74
CA ILE A 62 4.84 3.87 -7.07
C ILE A 62 5.96 4.90 -7.31
N ASP A 63 6.50 5.46 -6.23
CA ASP A 63 7.62 6.41 -6.30
C ASP A 63 8.97 5.72 -6.57
N GLY A 64 10.02 6.50 -6.78
CA GLY A 64 11.37 5.98 -7.09
C GLY A 64 12.00 5.13 -5.98
N ASN A 65 11.44 5.12 -4.77
CA ASN A 65 11.87 4.28 -3.65
C ASN A 65 10.99 3.03 -3.48
N GLY A 66 10.03 2.79 -4.39
CA GLY A 66 9.11 1.67 -4.30
C GLY A 66 7.95 1.88 -3.31
N ARG A 67 7.68 3.12 -2.89
CA ARG A 67 6.59 3.43 -1.94
C ARG A 67 5.39 4.05 -2.66
N LEU A 68 4.19 3.86 -2.11
CA LEU A 68 2.96 4.42 -2.70
C LEU A 68 2.80 5.90 -2.38
N GLN A 69 2.36 6.66 -3.37
CA GLN A 69 1.83 8.01 -3.21
C GLN A 69 0.40 8.02 -3.75
N LYS A 70 -0.49 8.78 -3.09
CA LYS A 70 -1.85 9.01 -3.61
C LYS A 70 -1.73 9.71 -4.96
N ALA A 71 -2.38 9.18 -5.99
CA ALA A 71 -2.44 9.87 -7.26
C ALA A 71 -3.32 11.12 -7.05
N GLU A 72 -2.78 12.32 -7.26
CA GLU A 72 -3.59 13.53 -7.21
C GLU A 72 -4.67 13.44 -8.28
N ASP A 73 -5.94 13.62 -7.90
CA ASP A 73 -6.99 14.00 -8.83
C ASP A 73 -6.55 15.31 -9.46
N ARG A 74 -6.03 15.26 -10.69
CA ARG A 74 -5.89 16.44 -11.54
C ARG A 74 -7.30 16.93 -11.86
N SER A 75 -7.89 17.64 -10.92
CA SER A 75 -9.13 18.43 -11.07
C SER A 75 -8.84 19.68 -11.88
#